data_AF-A0A962ULD2-F1
#
_entry.id   AF-A0A962ULD2-F1
#
_cell.length_a   1.000
_cell.length_b   1.000
_cell.length_c   1.000
_cell.angle_alpha   90.00
_cell.angle_beta   90.00
_cell.angle_gamma   90.00
#
_symmetry.space_group_name_H-M   'P 1'
#
loop_
_entity.id
_entity.type
_entity.pdbx_description
1 polymer ?
#
loop_
_entity_poly.entity_id
_entity_poly.type
_entity_poly.pdbx_seq_one_letter_code
_entity_poly.pdbx_strand_id
1 'polypeptide(L)'
;MMPLAVASRAQGVAVTAFPLDDDGFLLERKLWSRSLAQQLADRQGLGTLGQTQWLIIDFVRDRYFRLGALPPMRNLCRKLGVDREAVKKSFGGCRQLWQIAGLPNPGEEALSYMG
;
A
#
# COMPACT_ATOMS: atom_id res chain seq x y z
N MET A 1 -50.03 -15.39 9.97
CA MET A 1 -48.88 -16.34 9.96
C MET A 1 -47.83 -15.82 8.98
N MET A 2 -46.63 -15.49 9.49
CA MET A 2 -45.30 -15.35 8.83
C MET A 2 -45.09 -14.35 7.67
N PRO A 3 -43.84 -13.87 7.39
CA PRO A 3 -42.60 -13.90 8.20
C PRO A 3 -41.86 -12.54 8.35
N LEU A 4 -40.94 -12.48 9.32
CA LEU A 4 -39.85 -11.51 9.40
C LEU A 4 -38.93 -11.64 8.18
N ALA A 5 -38.65 -10.54 7.49
CA ALA A 5 -37.53 -10.44 6.57
C ALA A 5 -36.39 -9.68 7.27
N VAL A 6 -35.34 -10.41 7.68
CA VAL A 6 -34.06 -9.83 8.06
C VAL A 6 -33.41 -9.33 6.76
N ALA A 7 -33.41 -8.01 6.57
CA ALA A 7 -32.68 -7.40 5.45
C ALA A 7 -31.19 -7.41 5.82
N SER A 8 -30.49 -8.46 5.37
CA SER A 8 -29.03 -8.52 5.42
C SER A 8 -28.47 -7.35 4.63
N ARG A 9 -27.88 -6.38 5.33
CA ARG A 9 -27.11 -5.30 4.70
C ARG A 9 -25.80 -5.87 4.20
N ALA A 10 -25.82 -6.44 2.99
CA ALA A 10 -24.63 -6.52 2.18
C ALA A 10 -24.20 -5.08 1.89
N GLN A 11 -23.21 -4.60 2.64
CA GLN A 11 -22.51 -3.37 2.29
C GLN A 11 -21.78 -3.66 0.98
N GLY A 12 -22.40 -3.29 -0.14
CA GLY A 12 -21.73 -3.23 -1.42
C GLY A 12 -20.54 -2.30 -1.24
N VAL A 13 -19.33 -2.85 -1.24
CA VAL A 13 -18.11 -2.06 -1.34
C VAL A 13 -18.24 -1.30 -2.65
N ALA A 14 -18.54 -0.01 -2.56
CA ALA A 14 -18.42 0.87 -3.70
C ALA A 14 -17.01 0.67 -4.23
N VAL A 15 -16.89 0.14 -5.45
CA VAL A 15 -15.61 0.09 -6.15
C VAL A 15 -15.30 1.55 -6.47
N THR A 16 -14.72 2.26 -5.51
CA THR A 16 -14.10 3.55 -5.79
C THR A 16 -13.02 3.26 -6.80
N ALA A 17 -13.28 3.67 -8.04
CA ALA A 17 -12.27 3.70 -9.08
C ALA A 17 -11.16 4.61 -8.57
N PHE A 18 -10.06 4.00 -8.13
CA PHE A 18 -8.89 4.75 -7.74
C PHE A 18 -8.24 5.27 -9.01
N PRO A 19 -7.74 6.51 -9.04
CA PRO A 19 -7.02 7.06 -10.18
C PRO A 19 -5.62 6.46 -10.19
N LEU A 20 -5.54 5.19 -10.60
CA LEU A 20 -4.31 4.45 -10.79
C LEU A 20 -3.96 4.39 -12.28
N ASP A 21 -2.67 4.27 -12.59
CA ASP A 21 -2.21 3.90 -13.94
C ASP A 21 -2.43 2.40 -14.21
N ASP A 22 -2.10 1.97 -15.44
CA ASP A 22 -2.20 0.57 -15.87
C ASP A 22 -1.32 -0.37 -15.03
N ASP A 23 -0.28 0.17 -14.40
CA ASP A 23 0.63 -0.55 -13.52
C ASP A 23 0.19 -0.58 -12.05
N GLY A 24 -0.91 0.10 -11.69
CA GLY A 24 -1.48 0.17 -10.35
C GLY A 24 -0.87 1.23 -9.42
N PHE A 25 -0.14 2.22 -9.96
CA PHE A 25 0.41 3.35 -9.22
C PHE A 25 -0.54 4.54 -9.21
N LEU A 26 -0.54 5.30 -8.12
CA LEU A 26 -1.42 6.45 -7.95
C LEU A 26 -1.02 7.61 -8.87
N LEU A 27 -1.95 8.01 -9.76
CA LEU A 27 -1.76 9.14 -10.68
C LEU A 27 -1.58 10.46 -9.93
N GLU A 28 -2.38 10.68 -8.90
CA GLU A 28 -2.36 11.90 -8.08
C GLU A 28 -1.95 11.61 -6.64
N ARG A 29 -0.69 11.93 -6.31
CA ARG A 29 -0.11 11.72 -4.96
C ARG A 29 -0.92 12.37 -3.82
N LYS A 30 -1.64 13.45 -4.11
CA LYS A 30 -2.48 14.20 -3.14
C LYS A 30 -3.73 13.42 -2.72
N LEU A 31 -4.17 12.45 -3.53
CA LEU A 31 -5.32 11.61 -3.23
C LEU A 31 -4.97 10.46 -2.29
N TRP A 32 -3.69 10.29 -1.95
CA TRP A 32 -3.28 9.28 -1.00
C TRP A 32 -3.82 9.58 0.39
N SER A 33 -4.43 8.56 0.99
CA SER A 33 -4.87 8.56 2.38
C SER A 33 -4.59 7.19 3.00
N ARG A 34 -4.60 7.10 4.33
CA ARG A 34 -4.51 5.80 5.01
C ARG A 34 -5.67 4.86 4.62
N SER A 35 -6.86 5.40 4.38
CA SER A 35 -7.99 4.60 3.87
C SER A 35 -7.72 4.04 2.47
N LEU A 36 -7.15 4.85 1.57
CA LEU A 36 -6.75 4.38 0.23
C LEU A 36 -5.69 3.28 0.33
N ALA A 37 -4.64 3.49 1.12
CA ALA A 37 -3.58 2.50 1.32
C ALA A 37 -4.13 1.17 1.87
N GLN A 38 -5.07 1.22 2.81
CA GLN A 38 -5.75 0.03 3.33
C GLN A 38 -6.52 -0.70 2.21
N GLN A 39 -7.32 0.02 1.43
CA GLN A 39 -8.07 -0.58 0.33
C GLN A 39 -7.16 -1.19 -0.75
N LEU A 40 -5.99 -0.58 -1.03
CA LEU A 40 -4.99 -1.15 -1.94
C LEU A 40 -4.40 -2.45 -1.36
N ALA A 41 -4.08 -2.47 -0.07
CA ALA A 41 -3.58 -3.66 0.60
C ALA A 41 -4.61 -4.81 0.57
N ASP A 42 -5.89 -4.50 0.78
CA ASP A 42 -6.97 -5.49 0.69
C ASP A 42 -7.12 -6.04 -0.73
N ARG A 43 -7.07 -5.19 -1.76
CA ARG A 43 -7.11 -5.62 -3.18
C ARG A 43 -5.91 -6.50 -3.57
N GLN A 44 -4.75 -6.29 -2.96
CA GLN A 44 -3.53 -7.06 -3.20
C GLN A 44 -3.45 -8.32 -2.33
N GLY A 45 -4.48 -8.63 -1.54
CA GLY A 45 -4.53 -9.83 -0.70
C GLY A 45 -3.65 -9.77 0.56
N LEU A 46 -3.18 -8.58 0.95
CA LEU A 46 -2.39 -8.38 2.17
C LEU A 46 -3.26 -8.24 3.43
N GLY A 47 -4.54 -7.89 3.25
CA GLY A 47 -5.48 -7.66 4.33
C GLY A 47 -5.20 -6.38 5.13
N THR A 48 -5.57 -6.40 6.41
CA THR A 48 -5.46 -5.23 7.29
C THR A 48 -4.01 -4.85 7.58
N LEU A 49 -3.66 -3.60 7.29
CA LEU A 49 -2.37 -3.02 7.60
C LEU A 49 -2.27 -2.74 9.11
N GLY A 50 -1.41 -3.48 9.80
CA GLY A 50 -1.04 -3.30 11.19
C GLY A 50 -0.03 -2.17 11.42
N GLN A 51 0.30 -1.95 12.68
CA GLN A 51 1.17 -0.84 13.11
C GLN A 51 2.53 -0.84 12.41
N THR A 52 3.17 -2.00 12.29
CA THR A 52 4.47 -2.14 11.61
C THR A 52 4.39 -1.76 10.13
N GLN A 53 3.32 -2.16 9.43
CA GLN A 53 3.12 -1.81 8.04
C GLN A 53 2.92 -0.29 7.87
N TRP A 54 2.14 0.34 8.75
CA TRP A 54 2.00 1.80 8.73
C TRP A 54 3.32 2.53 8.93
N LEU A 55 4.17 2.07 9.86
CA LEU A 55 5.50 2.65 10.07
C LEU A 55 6.39 2.54 8.83
N ILE A 56 6.33 1.40 8.12
CA ILE A 56 7.07 1.17 6.88
C ILE A 56 6.58 2.11 5.78
N ILE A 57 5.25 2.19 5.59
CA ILE A 57 4.63 3.07 4.58
C ILE A 57 5.01 4.53 4.83
N ASP A 58 4.84 5.01 6.07
CA ASP A 58 5.13 6.39 6.44
C ASP A 58 6.62 6.70 6.24
N PHE A 59 7.52 5.77 6.60
CA PHE A 59 8.96 5.94 6.40
C PHE A 59 9.36 6.00 4.92
N VAL A 60 8.80 5.13 4.07
CA VAL A 60 9.09 5.12 2.63
C VAL A 60 8.57 6.39 1.97
N ARG A 61 7.33 6.79 2.29
CA ARG A 61 6.75 8.05 1.79
C ARG A 61 7.61 9.23 2.18
N ASP A 62 7.89 9.40 3.46
CA ASP A 62 8.70 10.50 3.97
C ASP A 62 10.07 10.57 3.31
N ARG A 63 10.75 9.43 3.14
CA ARG A 63 12.07 9.41 2.50
C ARG A 63 11.98 9.82 1.04
N TYR A 64 10.99 9.33 0.31
CA TYR A 64 10.79 9.69 -1.08
C TYR A 64 10.45 11.17 -1.24
N PHE A 65 9.60 11.74 -0.40
CA PHE A 65 9.29 13.17 -0.44
C PHE A 65 10.47 14.06 -0.01
N ARG A 66 11.41 13.55 0.81
CA ARG A 66 12.61 14.28 1.20
C ARG A 66 13.76 14.19 0.21
N LEU A 67 14.00 13.01 -0.37
CA LEU A 67 15.20 12.74 -1.17
C LEU A 67 14.93 12.38 -2.63
N GLY A 68 13.66 12.15 -3.01
CA GLY A 68 13.29 11.70 -4.36
C GLY A 68 13.62 10.24 -4.65
N ALA A 69 14.08 9.45 -3.68
CA ALA A 69 14.52 8.07 -3.90
C ALA A 69 14.10 7.10 -2.77
N LEU A 70 14.09 5.80 -3.10
CA LEU A 70 13.88 4.71 -2.16
C LEU A 70 14.93 4.73 -1.04
N PRO A 71 14.55 4.60 0.24
CA PRO A 71 15.52 4.34 1.29
C PRO A 71 16.22 2.99 1.05
N PRO A 72 17.53 2.89 1.35
CA PRO A 72 18.17 1.59 1.50
C PRO A 72 17.44 0.76 2.55
N MET A 73 17.09 -0.48 2.21
CA MET A 73 16.32 -1.38 3.10
C MET A 73 16.96 -1.52 4.49
N ARG A 74 18.30 -1.51 4.55
CA ARG A 74 19.06 -1.53 5.81
C ARG A 74 18.73 -0.36 6.74
N ASN A 75 18.52 0.84 6.21
CA ASN A 75 18.17 2.01 7.02
C ASN A 75 16.76 1.90 7.59
N LEU A 76 15.83 1.36 6.79
CA LEU A 76 14.47 1.08 7.20
C LEU A 76 14.44 0.06 8.34
N CYS A 77 15.10 -1.09 8.14
CA CYS A 77 15.20 -2.16 9.14
C CYS A 77 15.77 -1.65 10.47
N ARG A 78 16.88 -0.91 10.43
CA ARG A 78 17.51 -0.35 11.63
C ARG A 78 16.63 0.68 12.33
N LYS A 79 15.91 1.52 11.59
CA LYS A 79 15.10 2.60 12.18
C LYS A 79 13.80 2.07 12.79
N LEU A 80 13.23 1.03 12.20
CA LEU A 80 11.96 0.44 12.63
C LEU A 80 12.15 -0.79 13.54
N GLY A 81 13.37 -1.27 13.73
CA GLY A 81 13.65 -2.47 14.51
C GLY A 81 13.08 -3.74 13.90
N VAL A 82 12.96 -3.78 12.57
CA VAL A 82 12.34 -4.89 11.82
C VAL A 82 13.39 -5.63 11.00
N ASP A 83 13.14 -6.92 10.76
CA ASP A 83 13.97 -7.72 9.87
C ASP A 83 13.62 -7.48 8.39
N ARG A 84 14.61 -7.57 7.50
CA ARG A 84 14.43 -7.38 6.06
C ARG A 84 13.42 -8.35 5.47
N GLU A 85 13.47 -9.62 5.88
CA GLU A 85 12.55 -10.65 5.40
C GLU A 85 11.14 -10.38 5.92
N ALA A 86 11.01 -9.87 7.14
CA ALA A 86 9.71 -9.48 7.68
C ALA A 86 9.07 -8.33 6.88
N VAL A 87 9.87 -7.33 6.47
CA VAL A 87 9.38 -6.22 5.63
C VAL A 87 8.93 -6.74 4.27
N LYS A 88 9.72 -7.60 3.62
CA LYS A 88 9.37 -8.15 2.30
C LYS A 88 8.10 -9.01 2.37
N LYS A 89 7.96 -9.84 3.41
CA LYS A 89 6.75 -10.66 3.64
C LYS A 89 5.51 -9.84 3.99
N SER A 90 5.67 -8.69 4.65
CA SER A 90 4.53 -7.85 5.08
C SER A 90 3.77 -7.19 3.94
N PHE A 91 4.40 -7.04 2.78
CA PHE A 91 3.83 -6.35 1.62
C PHE A 91 3.82 -7.19 0.34
N GLY A 92 4.35 -8.41 0.38
CA GLY A 92 4.50 -9.28 -0.81
C GLY A 92 5.66 -8.89 -1.74
N GLY A 93 6.20 -7.66 -1.62
CA GLY A 93 7.31 -7.19 -2.44
C GLY A 93 7.50 -5.68 -2.40
N CYS A 94 8.56 -5.21 -3.06
CA CYS A 94 8.89 -3.78 -3.14
C CYS A 94 7.86 -3.01 -3.99
N ARG A 95 7.40 -3.60 -5.10
CA ARG A 95 6.38 -2.99 -5.99
C ARG A 95 5.07 -2.71 -5.24
N GLN A 96 4.57 -3.70 -4.52
CA GLN A 96 3.31 -3.60 -3.77
C GLN A 96 3.42 -2.56 -2.65
N LEU A 97 4.53 -2.57 -1.90
CA LEU A 97 4.81 -1.52 -0.93
C LEU A 97 4.80 -0.11 -1.57
N TRP A 98 5.39 0.05 -2.76
CA TRP A 98 5.42 1.33 -3.47
C TRP A 98 4.03 1.83 -3.87
N GLN A 99 3.19 0.92 -4.39
CA GLN A 99 1.81 1.20 -4.75
C GLN A 99 0.96 1.58 -3.52
N ILE A 100 1.03 0.80 -2.45
CA ILE A 100 0.30 1.05 -1.19
C ILE A 100 0.76 2.35 -0.54
N ALA A 101 2.06 2.65 -0.64
CA ALA A 101 2.61 3.92 -0.24
C ALA A 101 2.16 5.09 -1.11
N GLY A 102 1.37 4.88 -2.17
CA GLY A 102 0.83 5.93 -3.05
C GLY A 102 1.91 6.75 -3.72
N LEU A 103 3.01 6.10 -4.06
CA LEU A 103 4.12 6.73 -4.75
C LEU A 103 3.89 6.63 -6.27
N PRO A 104 4.33 7.65 -7.04
CA PRO A 104 4.14 7.66 -8.48
C PRO A 104 4.93 6.52 -9.13
N ASN A 105 4.55 6.17 -10.36
CA ASN A 105 5.26 5.18 -11.15
C ASN A 105 6.76 5.52 -11.22
N PRO A 106 7.66 4.63 -10.78
CA PRO A 106 9.09 4.89 -10.73
C PRO A 106 9.77 4.73 -12.11
N GLY A 107 9.04 4.31 -13.14
CA GLY A 107 9.54 4.01 -14.48
C GLY A 107 9.93 2.54 -14.67
N GLU A 108 9.95 2.08 -15.93
CA GLU A 108 10.18 0.68 -16.31
C GLU A 108 11.53 0.14 -15.78
N GLU A 109 12.60 0.93 -15.88
CA GLU A 109 13.92 0.55 -15.37
C GLU A 109 13.87 0.26 -13.87
N ALA A 110 13.31 1.17 -13.08
CA ALA A 110 13.21 1.00 -11.64
C ALA A 110 12.27 -0.16 -11.26
N LEU A 111 11.18 -0.37 -12.01
CA LEU A 111 10.26 -1.48 -11.82
C LEU A 111 10.95 -2.85 -11.99
N SER A 112 11.88 -2.97 -12.96
CA SER A 112 12.63 -4.21 -13.18
C SER A 112 13.44 -4.64 -11.94
N TYR A 113 13.88 -3.69 -11.13
CA TYR A 113 14.61 -3.93 -9.88
C TYR A 113 13.71 -4.15 -8.67
N MET A 114 12.38 -3.99 -8.81
CA MET A 114 11.39 -4.17 -7.74
C MET A 114 10.66 -5.52 -7.76
N GLY A 115 10.92 -6.35 -8.79
CA GLY A 115 10.41 -7.71 -8.96
C GLY A 115 10.99 -8.72 -7.97
#